data_AF-A0A2N3PTW4-F1
#
_entry.id   AF-A0A2N3PTW4-F1
#
_cell.length_a   1.000
_cell.length_b   1.000
_cell.length_c   1.000
_cell.angle_alpha   90.00
_cell.angle_beta   90.00
_cell.angle_gamma   90.00
#
_symmetry.space_group_name_H-M   'P 1'
#
loop_
_entity.id
_entity.type
_entity.pdbx_description
1 polymer ?
#
loop_
_entity_poly.entity_id
_entity_poly.type
_entity_poly.pdbx_seq_one_letter_code
_entity_poly.pdbx_strand_id
1 'polypeptide(L)'
;MAVGNLQIARVQPIARRSTPHPRIARNPSPDMLAAPRRKGRKVMDRTVRAAIISAISSGDLPRAVRTAHGILESEGHYEGYFALVTALLDGGHPEMAVQYFAVLRDALPGHSQVAYGYGLALQRTGRLEEAIAQWRQAVALSPDFVDACRNLAMGLIDTGRDGEAEFFLQKLLGVSPRDAEALLHLGNIAFRRGAMADARARYQDALRITPHLADAWTNLGEAERSLGRLAEAEICLREALNQSPESRQAHFNLAALLLEQGRWGEGFEHFQWRANLSRIPGSLAELPLWSADHKGAGRVALWNDQGLGDAILFLRYAARLKARGVHVTAVLQPSLTRLAATVSGVDDVCSPDGALPSFDCQAPLASLPHLLGEPDPGMTAPYLPVGPSKGRAGTSRSIGLVWAAGADSPNGRERSLSLDDLAPLSILPDIVWHSLQMGVARETIAASAWSGILGDSTSEIRDFADTAALIEELDLVISVDTSVAHLAGAMGKPVWIPLSHPSDWKWGRDGEVSACYPSAVLFRQNDAGDWRPVVSRMAAALERGT
;
A
#
# COMPACT_ATOMS: atom_id res chain seq x y z
N MET A 1 10.16 -1.26 -5.05
CA MET A 1 9.82 -1.77 -3.70
C MET A 1 8.42 -1.32 -3.37
N ALA A 2 7.57 -2.21 -2.88
CA ALA A 2 6.18 -1.92 -2.57
C ALA A 2 6.08 -0.74 -1.60
N VAL A 3 5.85 0.46 -2.12
CA VAL A 3 5.36 1.58 -1.31
C VAL A 3 4.01 1.13 -0.81
N GLY A 4 3.94 0.84 0.49
CA GLY A 4 2.70 0.51 1.18
C GLY A 4 1.72 1.67 1.06
N ASN A 5 0.94 1.69 -0.02
CA ASN A 5 -0.26 2.51 -0.14
C ASN A 5 -1.33 1.89 0.75
N LEU A 6 -1.27 2.21 2.05
CA LEU A 6 -2.42 2.13 2.93
C LEU A 6 -3.42 3.20 2.46
N GLN A 7 -4.34 2.79 1.60
CA GLN A 7 -5.61 3.50 1.45
C GLN A 7 -6.24 3.60 2.83
N ILE A 8 -6.34 4.83 3.33
CA ILE A 8 -7.14 5.20 4.50
C ILE A 8 -8.55 4.64 4.26
N ALA A 9 -8.97 3.71 5.10
CA ALA A 9 -10.30 3.16 5.08
C ALA A 9 -11.31 4.31 5.22
N ARG A 10 -12.05 4.62 4.15
CA ARG A 10 -13.26 5.43 4.23
C ARG A 10 -14.26 4.65 5.07
N VAL A 11 -14.48 5.11 6.30
CA VAL A 11 -15.58 4.66 7.15
C VAL A 11 -16.88 4.97 6.42
N GLN A 12 -17.62 3.95 6.00
CA GLN A 12 -19.00 4.13 5.55
C GLN A 12 -19.87 4.56 6.74
N PRO A 13 -20.77 5.53 6.58
CA PRO A 13 -21.61 6.01 7.66
C PRO A 13 -22.66 4.95 8.02
N ILE A 14 -22.66 4.55 9.29
CA ILE A 14 -23.75 3.79 9.91
C ILE A 14 -25.00 4.67 9.86
N ALA A 15 -26.05 4.19 9.20
CA ALA A 15 -27.37 4.82 9.19
C ALA A 15 -27.88 4.96 10.64
N ARG A 16 -27.92 6.19 11.15
CA ARG A 16 -28.58 6.51 12.43
C ARG A 16 -29.90 7.21 12.18
N ARG A 17 -30.94 6.64 12.80
CA ARG A 17 -32.31 7.12 12.84
C ARG A 17 -32.37 8.58 13.30
N SER A 18 -33.22 9.32 12.62
CA SER A 18 -33.62 10.70 12.88
C SER A 18 -34.15 10.88 14.30
N THR A 19 -33.51 11.76 15.07
CA THR A 19 -34.06 12.39 16.27
C THR A 19 -33.84 13.91 16.18
N PRO A 20 -34.70 14.74 16.77
CA PRO A 20 -34.87 16.12 16.36
C PRO A 20 -33.75 17.04 16.91
N HIS A 21 -33.28 17.96 16.07
CA HIS A 21 -32.37 19.05 16.43
C HIS A 21 -32.91 19.92 17.58
N PRO A 22 -32.08 20.30 18.57
CA PRO A 22 -32.36 21.45 19.40
C PRO A 22 -31.99 22.74 18.65
N ARG A 23 -32.87 23.74 18.72
CA ARG A 23 -32.74 25.05 18.08
C ARG A 23 -31.47 25.79 18.55
N ILE A 24 -30.64 26.17 17.59
CA ILE A 24 -29.48 27.05 17.74
C ILE A 24 -29.97 28.45 18.15
N ALA A 25 -29.43 28.99 19.25
CA ALA A 25 -29.62 30.38 19.64
C ALA A 25 -28.80 31.31 18.72
N ARG A 26 -29.40 32.44 18.35
CA ARG A 26 -28.91 33.42 17.37
C ARG A 26 -27.53 34.02 17.72
N ASN A 27 -26.73 34.31 16.68
CA ASN A 27 -25.46 35.07 16.72
C ASN A 27 -25.58 36.41 17.49
N PRO A 28 -24.54 36.84 18.23
CA PRO A 28 -24.43 38.22 18.70
C PRO A 28 -23.80 39.15 17.63
N SER A 29 -24.20 40.43 17.65
CA SER A 29 -23.87 41.48 16.69
C SER A 29 -22.45 42.10 16.88
N PRO A 30 -21.89 42.82 15.87
CA PRO A 30 -20.45 43.14 15.77
C PRO A 30 -19.90 44.37 16.53
N ASP A 31 -20.64 45.06 17.39
CA ASP A 31 -20.26 46.43 17.84
C ASP A 31 -19.79 46.55 19.31
N MET A 32 -18.79 45.77 19.74
CA MET A 32 -18.23 45.87 21.10
C MET A 32 -16.70 45.66 21.16
N LEU A 33 -15.93 46.24 20.23
CA LEU A 33 -14.46 46.15 20.21
C LEU A 33 -13.79 47.51 20.39
N ALA A 34 -13.54 47.89 21.65
CA ALA A 34 -12.50 48.85 22.00
C ALA A 34 -11.58 48.21 23.07
N ALA A 35 -10.31 48.01 22.72
CA ALA A 35 -9.32 47.33 23.56
C ALA A 35 -8.84 48.21 24.74
N PRO A 36 -8.73 47.68 25.97
CA PRO A 36 -7.93 48.31 27.02
C PRO A 36 -6.55 47.66 27.18
N ARG A 37 -5.57 48.49 27.56
CA ARG A 37 -4.15 48.15 27.77
C ARG A 37 -3.92 47.23 28.97
N ARG A 38 -2.89 46.38 28.83
CA ARG A 38 -2.32 45.40 29.78
C ARG A 38 -2.24 45.84 31.24
N LYS A 39 -2.71 44.99 32.17
CA LYS A 39 -2.18 44.82 33.54
C LYS A 39 -2.31 43.36 34.01
N GLY A 40 -1.20 42.79 34.51
CA GLY A 40 -1.12 41.64 35.44
C GLY A 40 -1.64 40.27 34.97
N ARG A 41 -0.74 39.33 34.63
CA ARG A 41 -1.07 37.90 34.49
C ARG A 41 -1.55 37.35 35.85
N LYS A 42 -2.85 37.11 36.01
CA LYS A 42 -3.38 36.17 37.01
C LYS A 42 -3.62 34.82 36.33
N VAL A 43 -3.01 33.77 36.87
CA VAL A 43 -3.23 32.38 36.48
C VAL A 43 -4.64 31.98 36.90
N MET A 44 -5.41 31.37 35.99
CA MET A 44 -6.80 30.93 36.16
C MET A 44 -7.09 30.28 37.53
N ASP A 45 -8.24 30.64 38.12
CA ASP A 45 -8.83 29.92 39.26
C ASP A 45 -9.19 28.49 38.80
N ARG A 46 -8.55 27.48 39.41
CA ARG A 46 -8.75 26.04 39.12
C ARG A 46 -10.23 25.64 39.11
N THR A 47 -11.07 26.38 39.84
CA THR A 47 -12.51 26.16 40.00
C THR A 47 -13.29 26.34 38.70
N VAL A 48 -12.87 27.27 37.84
CA VAL A 48 -13.59 27.62 36.61
C VAL A 48 -13.36 26.61 35.49
N ARG A 49 -12.11 26.18 35.32
CA ARG A 49 -11.76 25.09 34.39
C ARG A 49 -12.50 23.80 34.75
N ALA A 50 -12.58 23.49 36.06
CA ALA A 50 -13.32 22.33 36.55
C ALA A 50 -14.83 22.43 36.24
N ALA A 51 -15.43 23.63 36.32
CA ALA A 51 -16.83 23.84 36.00
C ALA A 51 -17.15 23.64 34.51
N ILE A 52 -16.28 24.10 33.60
CA ILE A 52 -16.43 23.89 32.14
C ILE A 52 -16.32 22.40 31.80
N ILE A 53 -15.29 21.72 32.33
CA ILE A 53 -15.09 20.28 32.13
C ILE A 53 -16.30 19.50 32.68
N SER A 54 -16.73 19.79 33.90
CA SER A 54 -17.88 19.13 34.52
C SER A 54 -19.15 19.30 33.69
N ALA A 55 -19.41 20.49 33.14
CA ALA A 55 -20.59 20.75 32.33
C ALA A 55 -20.58 19.96 31.01
N ILE A 56 -19.42 19.81 30.36
CA ILE A 56 -19.28 18.98 29.16
C ILE A 56 -19.43 17.50 29.50
N SER A 57 -18.79 17.03 30.57
CA SER A 57 -18.92 15.64 31.03
C SER A 57 -20.35 15.26 31.43
N SER A 58 -21.16 16.23 31.87
CA SER A 58 -22.59 16.03 32.17
C SER A 58 -23.52 16.29 30.97
N GLY A 59 -22.98 16.59 29.78
CA GLY A 59 -23.75 16.89 28.57
C GLY A 59 -24.44 18.26 28.56
N ASP A 60 -24.19 19.13 29.54
CA ASP A 60 -24.75 20.48 29.65
C ASP A 60 -23.86 21.50 28.91
N LEU A 61 -23.81 21.33 27.58
CA LEU A 61 -23.08 22.21 26.66
C LEU A 61 -23.48 23.69 26.80
N PRO A 62 -24.78 24.05 26.94
CA PRO A 62 -25.17 25.45 27.14
C PRO A 62 -24.57 26.08 28.40
N ARG A 63 -24.45 25.32 29.50
CA ARG A 63 -23.78 25.80 30.71
C ARG A 63 -22.29 25.97 30.50
N ALA A 64 -21.61 25.02 29.85
CA ALA A 64 -20.19 25.14 29.53
C ALA A 64 -19.89 26.41 28.72
N VAL A 65 -20.74 26.69 27.72
CA VAL A 65 -20.64 27.87 26.84
C VAL A 65 -20.93 29.15 27.63
N ARG A 66 -21.99 29.21 28.44
CA ARG A 66 -22.27 30.39 29.29
C ARG A 66 -21.13 30.67 30.27
N THR A 67 -20.59 29.63 30.90
CA THR A 67 -19.44 29.75 31.81
C THR A 67 -18.21 30.28 31.06
N ALA A 68 -17.95 29.81 29.84
CA ALA A 68 -16.84 30.31 29.03
C ALA A 68 -17.03 31.77 28.58
N HIS A 69 -18.23 32.14 28.12
CA HIS A 69 -18.57 33.52 27.72
C HIS A 69 -18.48 34.50 28.89
N GLY A 70 -18.96 34.12 30.08
CA GLY A 70 -18.90 34.99 31.27
C GLY A 70 -17.48 35.34 31.70
N ILE A 71 -16.49 34.49 31.42
CA ILE A 71 -15.06 34.77 31.69
C ILE A 71 -14.49 35.81 30.71
N LEU A 72 -15.01 35.83 29.48
CA LEU A 72 -14.56 36.77 28.45
C LEU A 72 -15.02 38.20 28.79
N GLU A 73 -16.26 38.35 29.26
CA GLU A 73 -16.87 39.63 29.64
C GLU A 73 -16.22 40.26 30.89
N SER A 74 -15.63 39.45 31.77
CA SER A 74 -15.04 39.97 33.01
C SER A 74 -13.62 40.48 32.85
N GLU A 75 -12.76 39.86 32.02
CA GLU A 75 -11.32 40.19 32.04
C GLU A 75 -10.53 39.83 30.74
N GLY A 76 -11.14 39.72 29.55
CA GLY A 76 -10.39 39.52 28.30
C GLY A 76 -9.50 38.26 28.26
N HIS A 77 -9.80 37.26 29.10
CA HIS A 77 -9.02 36.02 29.21
C HIS A 77 -9.48 34.99 28.19
N TYR A 78 -8.70 34.89 27.11
CA TYR A 78 -8.77 33.85 26.08
C TYR A 78 -8.57 32.42 26.64
N GLU A 79 -8.17 32.31 27.90
CA GLU A 79 -8.01 31.07 28.67
C GLU A 79 -9.35 30.34 28.90
N GLY A 80 -10.45 31.05 29.10
CA GLY A 80 -11.78 30.43 29.31
C GLY A 80 -12.28 29.71 28.05
N TYR A 81 -12.04 30.32 26.90
CA TYR A 81 -12.32 29.72 25.61
C TYR A 81 -11.35 28.60 25.25
N PHE A 82 -10.05 28.76 25.53
CA PHE A 82 -9.09 27.68 25.35
C PHE A 82 -9.45 26.43 26.17
N ALA A 83 -9.91 26.63 27.42
CA ALA A 83 -10.43 25.57 28.27
C ALA A 83 -11.72 24.94 27.72
N LEU A 84 -12.68 25.74 27.24
CA LEU A 84 -13.88 25.25 26.58
C LEU A 84 -13.54 24.39 25.37
N VAL A 85 -12.67 24.87 24.48
CA VAL A 85 -12.42 24.18 23.23
C VAL A 85 -11.58 22.92 23.42
N THR A 86 -10.63 22.92 24.35
CA THR A 86 -9.92 21.70 24.75
C THR A 86 -10.89 20.65 25.29
N ALA A 87 -11.83 21.08 26.15
CA ALA A 87 -12.83 20.16 26.70
C ALA A 87 -13.85 19.69 25.65
N LEU A 88 -14.21 20.51 24.65
CA LEU A 88 -15.04 20.08 23.52
C LEU A 88 -14.32 19.05 22.65
N LEU A 89 -13.01 19.22 22.43
CA LEU A 89 -12.20 18.24 21.72
C LEU A 89 -12.15 16.92 22.50
N ASP A 90 -11.87 16.96 23.80
CA ASP A 90 -11.80 15.78 24.66
C ASP A 90 -13.16 15.09 24.84
N GLY A 91 -14.25 15.87 24.83
CA GLY A 91 -15.63 15.39 24.91
C GLY A 91 -16.21 14.86 23.59
N GLY A 92 -15.44 14.80 22.51
CA GLY A 92 -15.90 14.27 21.22
C GLY A 92 -16.82 15.20 20.43
N HIS A 93 -16.68 16.52 20.61
CA HIS A 93 -17.45 17.55 19.91
C HIS A 93 -16.56 18.42 18.98
N PRO A 94 -15.83 17.84 18.01
CA PRO A 94 -14.83 18.56 17.23
C PRO A 94 -15.43 19.62 16.29
N GLU A 95 -16.64 19.43 15.78
CA GLU A 95 -17.31 20.45 14.94
C GLU A 95 -17.66 21.72 15.73
N MET A 96 -18.08 21.55 16.99
CA MET A 96 -18.30 22.69 17.87
C MET A 96 -16.97 23.37 18.21
N ALA A 97 -15.92 22.58 18.46
CA ALA A 97 -14.58 23.11 18.68
C ALA A 97 -14.08 23.96 17.50
N VAL A 98 -14.32 23.53 16.26
CA VAL A 98 -14.04 24.30 15.03
C VAL A 98 -14.77 25.64 15.05
N GLN A 99 -16.08 25.66 15.36
CA GLN A 99 -16.87 26.90 15.39
C GLN A 99 -16.34 27.90 16.44
N TYR A 100 -16.02 27.41 17.65
CA TYR A 100 -15.49 28.26 18.71
C TYR A 100 -14.06 28.73 18.43
N PHE A 101 -13.22 27.90 17.80
CA PHE A 101 -11.89 28.33 17.37
C PHE A 101 -11.93 29.38 16.26
N ALA A 102 -12.91 29.35 15.35
CA ALA A 102 -13.07 30.40 14.35
C ALA A 102 -13.35 31.76 15.01
N VAL A 103 -14.26 31.80 15.99
CA VAL A 103 -14.54 33.02 16.78
C VAL A 103 -13.30 33.49 17.53
N LEU A 104 -12.57 32.57 18.16
CA LEU A 104 -11.34 32.90 18.88
C LEU A 104 -10.27 33.47 17.96
N ARG A 105 -10.06 32.86 16.79
CA ARG A 105 -9.07 33.31 15.81
C ARG A 105 -9.37 34.73 15.36
N ASP A 106 -10.64 35.05 15.09
CA ASP A 106 -11.04 36.39 14.64
C ASP A 106 -10.88 37.43 15.75
N ALA A 107 -11.13 37.06 17.02
CA ALA A 107 -10.85 37.89 18.18
C ALA A 107 -9.34 38.00 18.51
N LEU A 108 -8.53 37.03 18.05
CA LEU A 108 -7.12 36.85 18.43
C LEU A 108 -6.21 36.46 17.26
N PRO A 109 -6.13 37.27 16.19
CA PRO A 109 -5.39 36.89 14.99
C PRO A 109 -3.89 36.69 15.23
N GLY A 110 -3.33 37.24 16.32
CA GLY A 110 -1.91 37.15 16.70
C GLY A 110 -1.55 36.06 17.72
N HIS A 111 -2.49 35.21 18.15
CA HIS A 111 -2.21 34.18 19.16
C HIS A 111 -1.90 32.82 18.52
N SER A 112 -0.63 32.41 18.55
CA SER A 112 -0.15 31.14 17.98
C SER A 112 -0.89 29.90 18.53
N GLN A 113 -1.21 29.87 19.82
CA GLN A 113 -1.95 28.78 20.48
C GLN A 113 -3.39 28.63 19.95
N VAL A 114 -4.02 29.73 19.56
CA VAL A 114 -5.39 29.73 19.02
C VAL A 114 -5.39 29.16 17.61
N ALA A 115 -4.46 29.61 16.76
CA ALA A 115 -4.26 29.05 15.43
C ALA A 115 -3.90 27.55 15.51
N TYR A 116 -3.00 27.16 16.43
CA TYR A 116 -2.64 25.77 16.64
C TYR A 116 -3.83 24.89 17.04
N GLY A 117 -4.57 25.32 18.06
CA GLY A 117 -5.77 24.61 18.53
C GLY A 117 -6.83 24.51 17.44
N TYR A 118 -7.03 25.56 16.64
CA TYR A 118 -7.95 25.52 15.52
C TYR A 118 -7.57 24.45 14.50
N GLY A 119 -6.28 24.36 14.17
CA GLY A 119 -5.77 23.30 13.31
C GLY A 119 -6.04 21.90 13.86
N LEU A 120 -5.89 21.67 15.17
CA LEU A 120 -6.23 20.39 15.79
C LEU A 120 -7.72 20.02 15.64
N ALA A 121 -8.61 21.00 15.82
CA ALA A 121 -10.05 20.77 15.66
C ALA A 121 -10.41 20.44 14.21
N LEU A 122 -9.83 21.17 13.25
CA LEU A 122 -10.00 20.92 11.81
C LEU A 122 -9.47 19.55 11.39
N GLN A 123 -8.33 19.11 11.95
CA GLN A 123 -7.80 17.77 11.70
C GLN A 123 -8.78 16.69 12.17
N ARG A 124 -9.37 16.84 13.37
CA ARG A 124 -10.34 15.88 13.92
C ARG A 124 -11.65 15.82 13.12
N THR A 125 -11.97 16.83 12.31
CA THR A 125 -13.11 16.82 11.39
C THR A 125 -12.74 16.43 9.95
N GLY A 126 -11.49 16.00 9.71
CA GLY A 126 -11.01 15.60 8.38
C GLY A 126 -10.69 16.76 7.44
N ARG A 127 -10.70 18.00 7.92
CA ARG A 127 -10.42 19.23 7.15
C ARG A 127 -8.92 19.55 7.14
N LEU A 128 -8.12 18.61 6.61
CA LEU A 128 -6.66 18.62 6.75
C LEU A 128 -5.96 19.82 6.10
N GLU A 129 -6.38 20.25 4.90
CA GLU A 129 -5.78 21.44 4.25
C GLU A 129 -6.00 22.72 5.07
N GLU A 130 -7.17 22.85 5.68
CA GLU A 130 -7.47 24.00 6.55
C GLU A 130 -6.67 23.92 7.85
N ALA A 131 -6.49 22.73 8.41
CA ALA A 131 -5.63 22.52 9.58
C ALA A 131 -4.19 22.97 9.29
N ILE A 132 -3.65 22.59 8.13
CA ILE A 132 -2.31 22.98 7.67
C ILE A 132 -2.19 24.49 7.54
N ALA A 133 -3.19 25.18 7.00
CA ALA A 133 -3.19 26.64 6.94
C ALA A 133 -3.14 27.27 8.35
N GLN A 134 -3.88 26.73 9.31
CA GLN A 134 -3.86 27.22 10.70
C GLN A 134 -2.52 26.91 11.41
N TRP A 135 -1.92 25.75 11.18
CA TRP A 135 -0.59 25.45 11.75
C TRP A 135 0.51 26.30 11.11
N ARG A 136 0.44 26.62 9.81
CA ARG A 136 1.34 27.60 9.18
C ARG A 136 1.23 28.96 9.88
N GLN A 137 0.02 29.42 10.17
CA GLN A 137 -0.20 30.65 10.92
C GLN A 137 0.38 30.57 12.34
N ALA A 138 0.18 29.46 13.05
CA ALA A 138 0.75 29.25 14.38
C ALA A 138 2.29 29.34 14.38
N VAL A 139 2.95 28.71 13.40
CA VAL A 139 4.41 28.75 13.22
C VAL A 139 4.89 30.14 12.78
N ALA A 140 4.13 30.85 11.94
CA ALA A 140 4.48 32.23 11.56
C ALA A 140 4.43 33.19 12.76
N LEU A 141 3.47 32.99 13.68
CA LEU A 141 3.32 33.78 14.90
C LEU A 141 4.36 33.41 15.97
N SER A 142 4.77 32.14 16.03
CA SER A 142 5.77 31.64 16.99
C SER A 142 6.63 30.57 16.30
N PRO A 143 7.77 30.95 15.69
CA PRO A 143 8.62 30.03 14.93
C PRO A 143 9.23 28.87 15.73
N ASP A 144 9.28 29.02 17.05
CA ASP A 144 9.77 28.04 18.04
C ASP A 144 8.66 27.14 18.61
N PHE A 145 7.42 27.25 18.12
CA PHE A 145 6.31 26.43 18.58
C PHE A 145 6.41 24.99 18.06
N VAL A 146 7.17 24.19 18.81
CA VAL A 146 7.51 22.77 18.52
C VAL A 146 6.30 21.95 18.07
N ASP A 147 5.19 21.97 18.81
CA ASP A 147 4.02 21.15 18.48
C ASP A 147 3.33 21.60 17.18
N ALA A 148 3.28 22.92 16.92
CA ALA A 148 2.75 23.45 15.68
C ALA A 148 3.65 23.08 14.48
N CYS A 149 4.97 23.15 14.64
CA CYS A 149 5.92 22.69 13.63
C CYS A 149 5.77 21.19 13.35
N ARG A 150 5.62 20.36 14.40
CA ARG A 150 5.43 18.90 14.26
C ARG A 150 4.15 18.58 13.50
N ASN A 151 3.02 19.16 13.90
CA ASN A 151 1.73 18.87 13.25
C ASN A 151 1.67 19.43 11.83
N LEU A 152 2.28 20.59 11.59
CA LEU A 152 2.43 21.12 10.23
C LEU A 152 3.23 20.16 9.35
N ALA A 153 4.39 19.70 9.81
CA ALA A 153 5.20 18.73 9.08
C ALA A 153 4.42 17.44 8.79
N MET A 154 3.70 16.90 9.77
CA MET A 154 2.89 15.69 9.59
C MET A 154 1.78 15.90 8.56
N GLY A 155 1.00 16.99 8.68
CA GLY A 155 -0.05 17.29 7.69
C GLY A 155 0.51 17.47 6.28
N LEU A 156 1.71 18.04 6.14
CA LEU A 156 2.39 18.16 4.85
C LEU A 156 2.79 16.78 4.30
N ILE A 157 3.27 15.85 5.13
CA ILE A 157 3.54 14.45 4.74
C ILE A 157 2.26 13.76 4.27
N ASP A 158 1.19 13.86 5.06
CA ASP A 158 -0.11 13.23 4.78
C ASP A 158 -0.75 13.73 3.47
N THR A 159 -0.35 14.92 3.02
CA THR A 159 -0.82 15.55 1.77
C THR A 159 0.22 15.48 0.64
N GLY A 160 1.30 14.70 0.81
CA GLY A 160 2.32 14.46 -0.21
C GLY A 160 3.28 15.63 -0.47
N ARG A 161 3.30 16.66 0.40
CA ARG A 161 4.15 17.85 0.29
C ARG A 161 5.48 17.66 1.01
N ASP A 162 6.21 16.61 0.64
CA ASP A 162 7.45 16.16 1.31
C ASP A 162 8.55 17.23 1.35
N GLY A 163 8.67 18.07 0.31
CA GLY A 163 9.65 19.15 0.28
C GLY A 163 9.40 20.22 1.35
N GLU A 164 8.14 20.59 1.57
CA GLU A 164 7.78 21.53 2.64
C GLU A 164 7.88 20.86 4.02
N ALA A 165 7.46 19.60 4.14
CA ALA A 165 7.55 18.86 5.39
C ALA A 165 9.00 18.77 5.90
N GLU A 166 9.94 18.45 5.01
CA GLU A 166 11.36 18.39 5.34
C GLU A 166 11.88 19.70 5.94
N PHE A 167 11.52 20.84 5.36
CA PHE A 167 11.93 22.16 5.88
C PHE A 167 11.45 22.37 7.33
N PHE A 168 10.20 22.03 7.64
CA PHE A 168 9.65 22.18 8.99
C PHE A 168 10.22 21.15 9.98
N LEU A 169 10.53 19.93 9.54
CA LEU A 169 11.23 18.93 10.36
C LEU A 169 12.67 19.36 10.67
N GLN A 170 13.38 19.95 9.72
CA GLN A 170 14.72 20.51 9.95
C GLN A 170 14.69 21.69 10.94
N LYS A 171 13.68 22.57 10.82
CA LYS A 171 13.44 23.63 11.81
C LYS A 171 13.16 23.06 13.21
N LEU A 172 12.30 22.03 13.29
CA LEU A 172 12.00 21.33 14.53
C LEU A 172 13.28 20.77 15.17
N LEU A 173 14.15 20.13 14.40
CA LEU A 173 15.44 19.64 14.89
C LEU A 173 16.42 20.75 15.29
N GLY A 174 16.30 21.95 14.71
CA GLY A 174 17.07 23.12 15.17
C GLY A 174 16.71 23.55 16.60
N VAL A 175 15.45 23.35 17.02
CA VAL A 175 14.96 23.67 18.37
C VAL A 175 15.04 22.47 19.31
N SER A 176 14.79 21.26 18.79
CA SER A 176 14.82 19.99 19.50
C SER A 176 15.73 18.98 18.78
N PRO A 177 17.06 19.05 18.94
CA PRO A 177 18.01 18.20 18.21
C PRO A 177 17.91 16.70 18.51
N ARG A 178 17.19 16.33 19.58
CA ARG A 178 17.00 14.94 20.01
C ARG A 178 15.55 14.48 19.84
N ASP A 179 14.89 14.91 18.77
CA ASP A 179 13.54 14.45 18.41
C ASP A 179 13.65 13.24 17.45
N ALA A 180 13.46 12.03 18.00
CA ALA A 180 13.58 10.77 17.24
C ALA A 180 12.49 10.63 16.15
N GLU A 181 11.27 11.10 16.42
CA GLU A 181 10.18 11.07 15.45
C GLU A 181 10.47 11.99 14.25
N ALA A 182 11.01 13.17 14.50
CA ALA A 182 11.41 14.07 13.42
C ALA A 182 12.51 13.46 12.52
N LEU A 183 13.47 12.74 13.11
CA LEU A 183 14.49 12.00 12.38
C LEU A 183 13.90 10.81 11.60
N LEU A 184 12.97 10.06 12.19
CA LEU A 184 12.23 8.99 11.52
C LEU A 184 11.50 9.54 10.28
N HIS A 185 10.76 10.64 10.40
CA HIS A 185 10.04 11.24 9.27
C HIS A 185 10.99 11.78 8.18
N LEU A 186 12.12 12.39 8.55
CA LEU A 186 13.14 12.78 7.57
C LEU A 186 13.74 11.57 6.85
N GLY A 187 13.96 10.46 7.58
CA GLY A 187 14.36 9.18 6.98
C GLY A 187 13.32 8.67 5.99
N ASN A 188 12.03 8.72 6.35
CA ASN A 188 10.93 8.29 5.47
C ASN A 188 10.86 9.14 4.18
N ILE A 189 11.06 10.46 4.29
CA ILE A 189 11.13 11.36 3.14
C ILE A 189 12.33 11.01 2.25
N ALA A 190 13.51 10.81 2.84
CA ALA A 190 14.72 10.41 2.10
C ALA A 190 14.51 9.06 1.38
N PHE A 191 13.88 8.10 2.06
CA PHE A 191 13.55 6.79 1.51
C PHE A 191 12.63 6.91 0.29
N ARG A 192 11.55 7.70 0.37
CA ARG A 192 10.63 7.95 -0.77
C ARG A 192 11.33 8.60 -1.97
N ARG A 193 12.38 9.38 -1.74
CA ARG A 193 13.19 10.01 -2.79
C ARG A 193 14.28 9.10 -3.37
N GLY A 194 14.42 7.87 -2.88
CA GLY A 194 15.49 6.96 -3.33
C GLY A 194 16.84 7.18 -2.63
N ALA A 195 16.95 8.12 -1.69
CA ALA A 195 18.19 8.43 -0.98
C ALA A 195 18.41 7.45 0.19
N MET A 196 18.67 6.18 -0.14
CA MET A 196 18.69 5.07 0.84
C MET A 196 19.78 5.23 1.91
N ALA A 197 20.95 5.76 1.55
CA ALA A 197 22.04 6.01 2.50
C ALA A 197 21.68 7.09 3.52
N ASP A 198 21.01 8.16 3.07
CA ASP A 198 20.54 9.23 3.95
C ASP A 198 19.41 8.73 4.87
N ALA A 199 18.45 7.98 4.30
CA ALA A 199 17.38 7.36 5.08
C ALA A 199 17.93 6.50 6.21
N ARG A 200 18.88 5.61 5.88
CA ARG A 200 19.60 4.77 6.84
C ARG A 200 20.24 5.60 7.96
N ALA A 201 20.97 6.66 7.63
CA ALA A 201 21.63 7.51 8.63
C ALA A 201 20.60 8.14 9.58
N ARG A 202 19.47 8.65 9.07
CA ARG A 202 18.42 9.25 9.90
C ARG A 202 17.72 8.24 10.80
N TYR A 203 17.44 7.03 10.32
CA TYR A 203 16.87 5.98 11.17
C TYR A 203 17.85 5.56 12.28
N GLN A 204 19.14 5.44 11.96
CA GLN A 204 20.16 5.15 12.97
C GLN A 204 20.27 6.26 14.03
N ASP A 205 20.16 7.52 13.61
CA ASP A 205 20.12 8.66 14.53
C ASP A 205 18.88 8.62 15.44
N ALA A 206 17.70 8.33 14.88
CA ALA A 206 16.47 8.15 15.64
C ALA A 206 16.60 7.02 16.68
N LEU A 207 17.15 5.88 16.28
CA LEU A 207 17.35 4.71 17.14
C LEU A 207 18.41 4.93 18.22
N ARG A 208 19.40 5.79 17.99
CA ARG A 208 20.36 6.20 19.03
C ARG A 208 19.70 7.04 20.13
N ILE A 209 18.66 7.79 19.78
CA ILE A 209 17.88 8.59 20.74
C ILE A 209 16.84 7.71 21.44
N THR A 210 16.09 6.94 20.67
CA THR A 210 15.01 6.06 21.13
C THR A 210 15.23 4.64 20.58
N PRO A 211 15.93 3.76 21.31
CA PRO A 211 16.21 2.40 20.86
C PRO A 211 14.96 1.52 20.65
N HIS A 212 13.86 1.85 21.33
CA HIS A 212 12.59 1.10 21.30
C HIS A 212 11.58 1.68 20.29
N LEU A 213 12.06 2.26 19.19
CA LEU A 213 11.21 2.82 18.13
C LEU A 213 11.02 1.79 17.00
N ALA A 214 10.01 0.93 17.14
CA ALA A 214 9.78 -0.21 16.23
C ALA A 214 9.62 0.19 14.75
N ASP A 215 9.00 1.34 14.48
CA ASP A 215 8.84 1.86 13.11
C ASP A 215 10.20 2.24 12.50
N ALA A 216 11.12 2.79 13.29
CA ALA A 216 12.47 3.10 12.82
C ALA A 216 13.29 1.83 12.54
N TRP A 217 13.14 0.77 13.35
CA TRP A 217 13.74 -0.53 13.05
C TRP A 217 13.18 -1.16 11.77
N THR A 218 11.86 -1.10 11.59
CA THR A 218 11.19 -1.61 10.39
C THR A 218 11.69 -0.89 9.13
N ASN A 219 11.77 0.43 9.18
CA ASN A 219 12.19 1.25 8.05
C ASN A 219 13.70 1.18 7.79
N LEU A 220 14.51 1.02 8.85
CA LEU A 220 15.93 0.72 8.70
C LEU A 220 16.15 -0.63 8.03
N GLY A 221 15.39 -1.66 8.40
CA GLY A 221 15.46 -2.97 7.77
C GLY A 221 15.19 -2.91 6.27
N GLU A 222 14.16 -2.17 5.86
CA GLU A 222 13.86 -1.98 4.43
C GLU A 222 14.94 -1.14 3.72
N ALA A 223 15.49 -0.11 4.36
CA ALA A 223 16.60 0.67 3.80
C ALA A 223 17.87 -0.16 3.61
N GLU A 224 18.23 -1.01 4.58
CA GLU A 224 19.37 -1.94 4.47
C GLU A 224 19.12 -2.97 3.35
N ARG A 225 17.90 -3.50 3.23
CA ARG A 225 17.51 -4.41 2.13
C ARG A 225 17.69 -3.73 0.76
N SER A 226 17.27 -2.47 0.64
CA SER A 226 17.42 -1.63 -0.55
C SER A 226 18.88 -1.39 -0.93
N LEU A 227 19.76 -1.31 0.08
CA LEU A 227 21.21 -1.17 -0.09
C LEU A 227 21.92 -2.52 -0.32
N GLY A 228 21.17 -3.62 -0.43
CA GLY A 228 21.70 -4.98 -0.61
C GLY A 228 22.31 -5.60 0.64
N ARG A 229 22.17 -4.95 1.81
CA ARG A 229 22.70 -5.37 3.12
C ARG A 229 21.70 -6.27 3.83
N LEU A 230 21.55 -7.48 3.30
CA LEU A 230 20.46 -8.38 3.69
C LEU A 230 20.57 -8.90 5.12
N ALA A 231 21.78 -9.12 5.62
CA ALA A 231 21.99 -9.61 6.98
C ALA A 231 21.59 -8.53 8.01
N GLU A 232 21.98 -7.29 7.75
CA GLU A 232 21.61 -6.13 8.56
C GLU A 232 20.10 -5.86 8.48
N ALA A 233 19.50 -6.03 7.30
CA ALA A 233 18.05 -5.92 7.13
C ALA A 233 17.29 -6.92 8.01
N GLU A 234 17.72 -8.18 8.04
CA GLU A 234 17.09 -9.21 8.86
C GLU A 234 17.20 -8.89 10.36
N ILE A 235 18.39 -8.48 10.83
CA ILE A 235 18.59 -8.07 12.23
C ILE A 235 17.60 -6.96 12.60
N CYS A 236 17.50 -5.91 11.78
CA CYS A 236 16.62 -4.78 12.04
C CYS A 236 15.14 -5.20 12.10
N LEU A 237 14.69 -6.05 11.17
CA LEU A 237 13.31 -6.51 11.12
C LEU A 237 12.95 -7.44 12.29
N ARG A 238 13.89 -8.26 12.74
CA ARG A 238 13.71 -9.08 13.95
C ARG A 238 13.67 -8.22 15.21
N GLU A 239 14.48 -7.18 15.31
CA GLU A 239 14.41 -6.22 16.42
C GLU A 239 13.08 -5.44 16.43
N ALA A 240 12.55 -5.07 15.26
CA ALA A 240 11.23 -4.48 15.15
C ALA A 240 10.13 -5.42 15.69
N LEU A 241 10.19 -6.71 15.35
CA LEU A 241 9.24 -7.72 15.82
C LEU A 241 9.41 -8.07 17.30
N ASN A 242 10.64 -7.99 17.84
CA ASN A 242 10.87 -8.15 19.27
C ASN A 242 10.17 -7.05 20.08
N GLN A 243 10.10 -5.83 19.53
CA GLN A 243 9.44 -4.68 20.17
C GLN A 243 7.94 -4.62 19.91
N SER A 244 7.52 -5.01 18.70
CA SER A 244 6.13 -5.03 18.27
C SER A 244 5.83 -6.35 17.56
N PRO A 245 5.55 -7.43 18.32
CA PRO A 245 5.33 -8.77 17.76
C PRO A 245 4.15 -8.88 16.80
N GLU A 246 3.22 -7.93 16.83
CA GLU A 246 2.04 -7.90 15.96
C GLU A 246 2.20 -6.93 14.77
N SER A 247 3.41 -6.40 14.54
CA SER A 247 3.68 -5.49 13.42
C SER A 247 3.57 -6.22 12.08
N ARG A 248 2.40 -6.08 11.45
CA ARG A 248 2.13 -6.61 10.09
C ARG A 248 3.16 -6.14 9.06
N GLN A 249 3.61 -4.89 9.16
CA GLN A 249 4.61 -4.35 8.23
C GLN A 249 5.98 -5.01 8.41
N ALA A 250 6.43 -5.18 9.65
CA ALA A 250 7.71 -5.85 9.93
C ALA A 250 7.68 -7.31 9.50
N HIS A 251 6.58 -8.03 9.77
CA HIS A 251 6.39 -9.38 9.26
C HIS A 251 6.39 -9.46 7.73
N PHE A 252 5.68 -8.55 7.05
CA PHE A 252 5.66 -8.54 5.58
C PHE A 252 7.04 -8.25 4.98
N ASN A 253 7.78 -7.30 5.53
CA ASN A 253 9.15 -7.00 5.08
C ASN A 253 10.11 -8.17 5.34
N LEU A 254 9.99 -8.82 6.50
CA LEU A 254 10.80 -10.00 6.83
C LEU A 254 10.45 -11.18 5.92
N ALA A 255 9.17 -11.40 5.64
CA ALA A 255 8.73 -12.40 4.68
C ALA A 255 9.35 -12.15 3.30
N ALA A 256 9.24 -10.94 2.77
CA ALA A 256 9.81 -10.59 1.46
C ALA A 256 11.33 -10.82 1.42
N LEU A 257 12.06 -10.42 2.47
CA LEU A 257 13.50 -10.65 2.60
C LEU A 257 13.86 -12.14 2.62
N LEU A 258 13.16 -12.94 3.43
CA LEU A 258 13.43 -14.37 3.58
C LEU A 258 13.09 -15.15 2.29
N LEU A 259 11.98 -14.80 1.64
CA LEU A 259 11.59 -15.36 0.36
C LEU A 259 12.61 -15.00 -0.73
N GLU A 260 13.11 -13.76 -0.77
CA GLU A 260 14.18 -13.35 -1.69
C GLU A 260 15.48 -14.17 -1.49
N GLN A 261 15.79 -14.54 -0.24
CA GLN A 261 16.92 -15.39 0.12
C GLN A 261 16.70 -16.89 -0.11
N GLY A 262 15.51 -17.31 -0.56
CA GLY A 262 15.16 -18.72 -0.71
C GLY A 262 14.90 -19.45 0.60
N ARG A 263 14.73 -18.74 1.73
CA ARG A 263 14.36 -19.28 3.04
C ARG A 263 12.84 -19.43 3.14
N TRP A 264 12.30 -20.27 2.26
CA TRP A 264 10.87 -20.36 1.99
C TRP A 264 10.01 -20.70 3.21
N GLY A 265 10.46 -21.62 4.08
CA GLY A 265 9.68 -22.06 5.23
C GLY A 265 9.31 -20.91 6.16
N GLU A 266 10.32 -20.23 6.70
CA GLU A 266 10.14 -19.06 7.57
C GLU A 266 9.54 -17.87 6.80
N GLY A 267 9.93 -17.69 5.53
CA GLY A 267 9.37 -16.65 4.68
C GLY A 267 7.85 -16.73 4.55
N PHE A 268 7.31 -17.92 4.26
CA PHE A 268 5.86 -18.14 4.15
C PHE A 268 5.13 -18.14 5.49
N GLU A 269 5.81 -18.42 6.60
CA GLU A 269 5.27 -18.23 7.96
C GLU A 269 5.01 -16.74 8.22
N HIS A 270 6.01 -15.88 8.02
CA HIS A 270 5.81 -14.43 8.17
C HIS A 270 4.89 -13.84 7.09
N PHE A 271 4.79 -14.47 5.92
CA PHE A 271 3.86 -14.06 4.87
C PHE A 271 2.38 -14.19 5.28
N GLN A 272 2.07 -14.92 6.36
CA GLN A 272 0.71 -14.99 6.93
C GLN A 272 0.22 -13.66 7.54
N TRP A 273 1.06 -12.63 7.62
CA TRP A 273 0.70 -11.31 8.19
C TRP A 273 0.32 -10.25 7.15
N ARG A 274 0.27 -10.63 5.88
CA ARG A 274 -0.03 -9.71 4.76
C ARG A 274 -1.42 -9.06 4.88
N ALA A 275 -1.51 -7.79 4.49
CA ALA A 275 -2.69 -6.95 4.70
C ALA A 275 -3.98 -7.47 4.05
N ASN A 276 -3.87 -8.17 2.91
CA ASN A 276 -5.05 -8.65 2.19
C ASN A 276 -5.81 -9.77 2.92
N LEU A 277 -5.20 -10.45 3.90
CA LEU A 277 -5.94 -11.39 4.75
C LEU A 277 -7.02 -10.68 5.58
N SER A 278 -6.86 -9.38 5.84
CA SER A 278 -7.91 -8.55 6.47
C SER A 278 -9.06 -8.21 5.52
N ARG A 279 -8.99 -8.56 4.23
CA ARG A 279 -10.00 -8.32 3.19
C ARG A 279 -10.72 -9.60 2.75
N ILE A 280 -10.69 -10.64 3.58
CA ILE A 280 -11.42 -11.90 3.33
C ILE A 280 -12.90 -11.62 3.01
N PRO A 281 -13.49 -12.29 1.99
CA PRO A 281 -14.91 -12.18 1.71
C PRO A 281 -15.74 -12.51 2.96
N GLY A 282 -16.75 -11.68 3.26
CA GLY A 282 -17.44 -11.72 4.56
C GLY A 282 -18.00 -13.08 4.95
N SER A 283 -18.61 -13.83 4.03
CA SER A 283 -19.13 -15.17 4.30
C SER A 283 -18.06 -16.23 4.53
N LEU A 284 -16.80 -15.97 4.12
CA LEU A 284 -15.67 -16.86 4.37
C LEU A 284 -14.95 -16.52 5.68
N ALA A 285 -15.14 -15.30 6.22
CA ALA A 285 -14.44 -14.83 7.41
C ALA A 285 -14.75 -15.64 8.68
N GLU A 286 -15.95 -16.21 8.75
CA GLU A 286 -16.42 -17.02 9.88
C GLU A 286 -15.97 -18.49 9.80
N LEU A 287 -15.44 -18.91 8.65
CA LEU A 287 -15.00 -20.29 8.45
C LEU A 287 -13.61 -20.53 9.07
N PRO A 288 -13.38 -21.71 9.67
CA PRO A 288 -12.05 -22.07 10.15
C PRO A 288 -11.05 -22.13 8.98
N LEU A 289 -9.81 -21.77 9.26
CA LEU A 289 -8.70 -21.96 8.32
C LEU A 289 -8.41 -23.45 8.16
N TRP A 290 -8.25 -23.91 6.92
CA TRP A 290 -7.84 -25.29 6.65
C TRP A 290 -6.49 -25.60 7.32
N SER A 291 -6.38 -26.80 7.90
CA SER A 291 -5.17 -27.32 8.51
C SER A 291 -5.01 -28.81 8.17
N ALA A 292 -3.79 -29.33 8.27
CA ALA A 292 -3.51 -30.75 8.03
C ALA A 292 -4.32 -31.69 8.95
N ASP A 293 -4.76 -31.20 10.11
CA ASP A 293 -5.58 -31.96 11.08
C ASP A 293 -7.08 -31.99 10.73
N HIS A 294 -7.51 -31.27 9.69
CA HIS A 294 -8.90 -31.37 9.22
C HIS A 294 -9.18 -32.80 8.71
N LYS A 295 -9.79 -33.63 9.57
CA LYS A 295 -10.16 -35.01 9.26
C LYS A 295 -11.51 -35.04 8.53
N GLY A 296 -11.49 -35.20 7.21
CA GLY A 296 -12.69 -35.49 6.41
C GLY A 296 -12.66 -34.95 4.97
N ALA A 297 -13.59 -35.44 4.15
CA ALA A 297 -13.84 -35.00 2.77
C ALA A 297 -14.61 -33.66 2.70
N GLY A 298 -14.15 -32.65 3.44
CA GLY A 298 -14.81 -31.34 3.51
C GLY A 298 -14.60 -30.48 2.27
N ARG A 299 -15.50 -29.52 2.04
CA ARG A 299 -15.40 -28.49 1.00
C ARG A 299 -14.56 -27.32 1.51
N VAL A 300 -13.43 -27.07 0.85
CA VAL A 300 -12.52 -25.95 1.11
C VAL A 300 -12.79 -24.82 0.12
N ALA A 301 -13.03 -23.63 0.65
CA ALA A 301 -13.00 -22.40 -0.15
C ALA A 301 -11.55 -21.95 -0.34
N LEU A 302 -10.97 -22.21 -1.51
CA LEU A 302 -9.66 -21.71 -1.90
C LEU A 302 -9.81 -20.33 -2.54
N TRP A 303 -9.56 -19.26 -1.78
CA TRP A 303 -9.88 -17.90 -2.20
C TRP A 303 -8.65 -17.06 -2.52
N ASN A 304 -8.79 -16.14 -3.47
CA ASN A 304 -7.70 -15.25 -3.86
C ASN A 304 -7.56 -14.06 -2.91
N ASP A 305 -6.44 -14.00 -2.22
CA ASP A 305 -6.06 -12.90 -1.35
C ASP A 305 -4.95 -12.02 -1.97
N GLN A 306 -4.56 -12.24 -3.22
CA GLN A 306 -3.48 -11.53 -3.92
C GLN A 306 -3.92 -10.96 -5.29
N GLY A 307 -2.98 -10.36 -6.03
CA GLY A 307 -3.21 -9.97 -7.42
C GLY A 307 -3.40 -11.18 -8.35
N LEU A 308 -3.90 -10.94 -9.57
CA LEU A 308 -4.27 -12.02 -10.50
C LEU A 308 -3.07 -12.91 -10.89
N GLY A 309 -1.87 -12.34 -11.03
CA GLY A 309 -0.65 -13.11 -11.32
C GLY A 309 -0.23 -14.02 -10.17
N ASP A 310 -0.34 -13.52 -8.93
CA ASP A 310 -0.06 -14.32 -7.74
C ASP A 310 -1.12 -15.41 -7.53
N ALA A 311 -2.38 -15.14 -7.89
CA ALA A 311 -3.41 -16.16 -7.90
C ALA A 311 -3.06 -17.31 -8.85
N ILE A 312 -2.63 -16.98 -10.07
CA ILE A 312 -2.13 -17.97 -11.04
C ILE A 312 -0.96 -18.73 -10.42
N LEU A 313 0.05 -18.04 -9.88
CA LEU A 313 1.22 -18.63 -9.23
C LEU A 313 0.84 -19.67 -8.16
N PHE A 314 -0.06 -19.33 -7.24
CA PHE A 314 -0.42 -20.20 -6.11
C PHE A 314 -1.46 -21.29 -6.45
N LEU A 315 -2.20 -21.17 -7.55
CA LEU A 315 -3.12 -22.23 -8.00
C LEU A 315 -2.43 -23.59 -8.22
N ARG A 316 -1.10 -23.61 -8.44
CA ARG A 316 -0.30 -24.84 -8.52
C ARG A 316 -0.43 -25.75 -7.29
N TYR A 317 -0.77 -25.19 -6.13
CA TYR A 317 -0.93 -25.96 -4.90
C TYR A 317 -2.31 -26.62 -4.76
N ALA A 318 -3.27 -26.33 -5.66
CA ALA A 318 -4.61 -26.92 -5.62
C ALA A 318 -4.56 -28.45 -5.69
N ALA A 319 -3.72 -29.03 -6.56
CA ALA A 319 -3.51 -30.48 -6.64
C ALA A 319 -2.99 -31.10 -5.33
N ARG A 320 -2.06 -30.41 -4.66
CA ARG A 320 -1.48 -30.86 -3.38
C ARG A 320 -2.50 -30.76 -2.25
N LEU A 321 -3.32 -29.71 -2.24
CA LEU A 321 -4.45 -29.59 -1.32
C LEU A 321 -5.48 -30.70 -1.57
N LYS A 322 -5.85 -30.95 -2.84
CA LYS A 322 -6.76 -32.03 -3.24
C LYS A 322 -6.26 -33.40 -2.77
N ALA A 323 -4.96 -33.64 -2.85
CA ALA A 323 -4.33 -34.88 -2.38
C ALA A 323 -4.48 -35.10 -0.86
N ARG A 324 -4.87 -34.07 -0.09
CA ARG A 324 -5.26 -34.21 1.33
C ARG A 324 -6.70 -34.73 1.53
N GLY A 325 -7.39 -35.08 0.44
CA GLY A 325 -8.70 -35.74 0.49
C GLY A 325 -9.90 -34.80 0.58
N VAL A 326 -9.70 -33.50 0.33
CA VAL A 326 -10.75 -32.48 0.40
C VAL A 326 -11.40 -32.22 -0.97
N HIS A 327 -12.52 -31.51 -0.96
CA HIS A 327 -13.13 -30.95 -2.16
C HIS A 327 -12.74 -29.48 -2.28
N VAL A 328 -12.05 -29.09 -3.37
CA VAL A 328 -11.49 -27.75 -3.55
C VAL A 328 -12.40 -26.93 -4.47
N THR A 329 -12.97 -25.85 -3.93
CA THR A 329 -13.66 -24.84 -4.73
C THR A 329 -12.80 -23.59 -4.80
N ALA A 330 -12.37 -23.21 -6.00
CA ALA A 330 -11.63 -21.97 -6.20
C ALA A 330 -12.60 -20.77 -6.24
N VAL A 331 -12.45 -19.84 -5.30
CA VAL A 331 -13.23 -18.60 -5.21
C VAL A 331 -12.38 -17.45 -5.75
N LEU A 332 -12.53 -17.14 -7.04
CA LEU A 332 -11.63 -16.25 -7.79
C LEU A 332 -12.40 -15.17 -8.56
N GLN A 333 -11.70 -14.08 -8.89
CA GLN A 333 -12.26 -13.02 -9.72
C GLN A 333 -12.76 -13.59 -11.07
N PRO A 334 -13.84 -13.03 -11.67
CA PRO A 334 -14.43 -13.55 -12.90
C PRO A 334 -13.44 -13.83 -14.03
N SER A 335 -12.42 -12.98 -14.17
CA SER A 335 -11.35 -13.10 -15.18
C SER A 335 -10.46 -14.34 -15.06
N LEU A 336 -10.49 -15.04 -13.92
CA LEU A 336 -9.73 -16.26 -13.69
C LEU A 336 -10.58 -17.52 -13.67
N THR A 337 -11.92 -17.42 -13.65
CA THR A 337 -12.77 -18.56 -13.31
C THR A 337 -12.68 -19.71 -14.33
N ARG A 338 -12.77 -19.38 -15.62
CA ARG A 338 -12.65 -20.37 -16.70
C ARG A 338 -11.27 -21.00 -16.79
N LEU A 339 -10.22 -20.23 -16.47
CA LEU A 339 -8.86 -20.75 -16.41
C LEU A 339 -8.69 -21.72 -15.22
N ALA A 340 -9.14 -21.32 -14.03
CA ALA A 340 -9.01 -22.14 -12.83
C ALA A 340 -9.77 -23.47 -12.91
N ALA A 341 -10.85 -23.53 -13.70
CA ALA A 341 -11.61 -24.75 -13.94
C ALA A 341 -10.80 -25.83 -14.70
N THR A 342 -9.68 -25.47 -15.32
CA THR A 342 -8.79 -26.43 -15.99
C THR A 342 -7.61 -26.87 -15.13
N VAL A 343 -7.43 -26.28 -13.94
CA VAL A 343 -6.33 -26.59 -13.03
C VAL A 343 -6.56 -27.92 -12.34
N SER A 344 -5.56 -28.80 -12.40
CA SER A 344 -5.62 -30.07 -11.68
C SER A 344 -5.79 -29.86 -10.17
N GLY A 345 -6.76 -30.54 -9.58
CA GLY A 345 -7.09 -30.44 -8.16
C GLY A 345 -8.10 -29.35 -7.79
N VAL A 346 -8.58 -28.56 -8.75
CA VAL A 346 -9.76 -27.70 -8.57
C VAL A 346 -11.00 -28.48 -9.01
N ASP A 347 -11.97 -28.65 -8.10
CA ASP A 347 -13.21 -29.39 -8.40
C ASP A 347 -14.33 -28.47 -8.90
N ASP A 348 -14.49 -27.31 -8.25
CA ASP A 348 -15.49 -26.29 -8.58
C ASP A 348 -14.81 -24.90 -8.67
N VAL A 349 -15.43 -23.97 -9.41
CA VAL A 349 -15.01 -22.56 -9.44
C VAL A 349 -16.20 -21.64 -9.29
N CYS A 350 -16.07 -20.59 -8.49
CA CYS A 350 -17.09 -19.54 -8.37
C CYS A 350 -16.46 -18.15 -8.17
N SER A 351 -17.26 -17.10 -8.41
CA SER A 351 -16.85 -15.70 -8.15
C SER A 351 -17.21 -15.27 -6.73
N PRO A 352 -16.36 -14.47 -6.04
CA PRO A 352 -16.71 -13.87 -4.76
C PRO A 352 -17.89 -12.88 -4.85
N ASP A 353 -18.20 -12.37 -6.05
CA ASP A 353 -19.32 -11.45 -6.29
C ASP A 353 -20.68 -12.16 -6.37
N GLY A 354 -20.67 -13.49 -6.47
CA GLY A 354 -21.87 -14.32 -6.60
C GLY A 354 -22.31 -14.96 -5.28
N ALA A 355 -23.40 -15.72 -5.33
CA ALA A 355 -23.79 -16.59 -4.23
C ALA A 355 -22.76 -17.70 -4.06
N LEU A 356 -22.09 -17.71 -2.91
CA LEU A 356 -21.11 -18.73 -2.57
C LEU A 356 -21.80 -19.99 -2.01
N PRO A 357 -21.35 -21.21 -2.39
CA PRO A 357 -21.86 -22.43 -1.79
C PRO A 357 -21.40 -22.55 -0.32
N SER A 358 -21.95 -23.52 0.40
CA SER A 358 -21.49 -23.83 1.76
C SER A 358 -20.09 -24.48 1.73
N PHE A 359 -19.27 -24.10 2.70
CA PHE A 359 -17.91 -24.60 2.89
C PHE A 359 -17.70 -25.00 4.35
N ASP A 360 -16.81 -25.96 4.57
CA ASP A 360 -16.44 -26.41 5.91
C ASP A 360 -15.27 -25.60 6.48
N CYS A 361 -14.36 -25.17 5.61
CA CYS A 361 -13.20 -24.35 5.95
C CYS A 361 -12.74 -23.52 4.74
N GLN A 362 -11.84 -22.57 5.00
CA GLN A 362 -11.27 -21.69 3.99
C GLN A 362 -9.75 -21.80 3.93
N ALA A 363 -9.16 -21.52 2.77
CA ALA A 363 -7.72 -21.41 2.59
C ALA A 363 -7.41 -20.21 1.67
N PRO A 364 -6.61 -19.22 2.11
CA PRO A 364 -6.09 -18.19 1.23
C PRO A 364 -5.04 -18.79 0.29
N LEU A 365 -5.09 -18.47 -1.00
CA LEU A 365 -4.17 -19.01 -2.02
C LEU A 365 -2.70 -18.85 -1.64
N ALA A 366 -2.29 -17.64 -1.23
CA ALA A 366 -0.91 -17.35 -0.85
C ALA A 366 -0.47 -17.99 0.48
N SER A 367 -1.39 -18.62 1.22
CA SER A 367 -1.08 -19.34 2.46
C SER A 367 -0.79 -20.82 2.24
N LEU A 368 -1.13 -21.39 1.08
CA LEU A 368 -0.97 -22.82 0.81
C LEU A 368 0.47 -23.36 1.01
N PRO A 369 1.55 -22.67 0.63
CA PRO A 369 2.90 -23.17 0.88
C PRO A 369 3.17 -23.44 2.37
N HIS A 370 2.67 -22.55 3.25
CA HIS A 370 2.77 -22.71 4.70
C HIS A 370 1.80 -23.77 5.23
N LEU A 371 0.51 -23.70 4.85
CA LEU A 371 -0.52 -24.60 5.37
C LEU A 371 -0.27 -26.07 5.01
N LEU A 372 0.27 -26.32 3.82
CA LEU A 372 0.62 -27.67 3.37
C LEU A 372 1.92 -28.19 3.99
N GLY A 373 2.75 -27.31 4.57
CA GLY A 373 4.12 -27.65 4.97
C GLY A 373 5.06 -27.88 3.78
N GLU A 374 4.75 -27.26 2.64
CA GLU A 374 5.45 -27.44 1.36
C GLU A 374 5.89 -26.07 0.80
N PRO A 375 6.84 -25.39 1.46
CA PRO A 375 7.14 -24.00 1.18
C PRO A 375 7.92 -23.79 -0.12
N ASP A 376 8.54 -24.83 -0.69
CA ASP A 376 9.29 -24.70 -1.94
C ASP A 376 8.34 -24.30 -3.10
N PRO A 377 8.59 -23.15 -3.77
CA PRO A 377 7.80 -22.71 -4.90
C PRO A 377 8.13 -23.42 -6.21
N GLY A 378 9.14 -24.29 -6.23
CA GLY A 378 9.60 -25.05 -7.38
C GLY A 378 8.47 -25.76 -8.13
N MET A 379 8.37 -25.47 -9.42
CA MET A 379 7.46 -26.19 -10.31
C MET A 379 8.16 -27.40 -10.93
N THR A 380 7.59 -28.59 -10.75
CA THR A 380 8.11 -29.83 -11.34
C THR A 380 7.54 -30.10 -12.74
N ALA A 381 6.35 -29.58 -13.04
CA ALA A 381 5.69 -29.66 -14.35
C ALA A 381 4.66 -28.53 -14.50
N PRO A 382 4.34 -28.09 -15.73
CA PRO A 382 3.24 -27.17 -15.99
C PRO A 382 1.92 -27.67 -15.39
N TYR A 383 1.12 -26.77 -14.82
CA TYR A 383 -0.15 -27.10 -14.15
C TYR A 383 -1.38 -26.47 -14.80
N LEU A 384 -1.17 -25.64 -15.83
CA LEU A 384 -2.22 -25.22 -16.74
C LEU A 384 -2.07 -26.02 -18.04
N PRO A 385 -3.12 -26.76 -18.46
CA PRO A 385 -3.04 -27.54 -19.67
C PRO A 385 -2.89 -26.61 -20.88
N VAL A 386 -1.99 -27.00 -21.77
CA VAL A 386 -1.87 -26.45 -23.13
C VAL A 386 -2.53 -27.47 -24.04
N GLY A 387 -3.43 -27.04 -24.94
CA GLY A 387 -3.92 -27.94 -25.97
C GLY A 387 -2.80 -28.38 -26.93
N PRO A 388 -3.09 -29.34 -27.84
CA PRO A 388 -2.13 -29.73 -28.85
C PRO A 388 -1.85 -28.53 -29.78
N SER A 389 -0.61 -28.02 -29.73
CA SER A 389 -0.16 -26.95 -30.64
C SER A 389 -0.44 -27.35 -32.09
N LYS A 390 -1.21 -26.51 -32.78
CA LYS A 390 -1.35 -26.61 -34.23
C LYS A 390 -0.04 -26.07 -34.82
N GLY A 391 0.95 -26.95 -34.94
CA GLY A 391 2.28 -26.59 -35.45
C GLY A 391 2.16 -25.64 -36.65
N ARG A 392 2.70 -24.43 -36.51
CA ARG A 392 2.65 -23.45 -37.59
C ARG A 392 3.59 -23.88 -38.71
N ALA A 393 3.05 -23.93 -39.93
CA ALA A 393 3.86 -24.09 -41.13
C ALA A 393 4.52 -22.73 -41.45
N GLY A 394 5.81 -22.58 -41.13
CA GLY A 394 6.57 -21.36 -41.42
C GLY A 394 7.96 -21.35 -40.76
N THR A 395 8.84 -20.47 -41.22
CA THR A 395 10.19 -20.25 -40.64
C THR A 395 10.25 -19.09 -39.65
N SER A 396 9.21 -18.23 -39.61
CA SER A 396 9.16 -17.05 -38.75
C SER A 396 8.61 -17.40 -37.36
N ARG A 397 9.25 -16.85 -36.31
CA ARG A 397 8.86 -17.05 -34.91
C ARG A 397 7.71 -16.14 -34.52
N SER A 398 6.72 -16.67 -33.83
CA SER A 398 5.58 -15.92 -33.31
C SER A 398 5.79 -15.56 -31.85
N ILE A 399 5.88 -14.26 -31.56
CA ILE A 399 6.24 -13.76 -30.23
C ILE A 399 5.15 -12.82 -29.70
N GLY A 400 4.65 -13.13 -28.51
CA GLY A 400 3.72 -12.29 -27.77
C GLY A 400 4.45 -11.24 -26.94
N LEU A 401 3.92 -10.02 -26.85
CA LEU A 401 4.53 -8.91 -26.13
C LEU A 401 3.57 -8.26 -25.13
N VAL A 402 4.05 -8.11 -23.88
CA VAL A 402 3.45 -7.28 -22.81
C VAL A 402 4.54 -6.43 -22.20
N TRP A 403 4.48 -5.12 -22.40
CA TRP A 403 5.56 -4.19 -22.02
C TRP A 403 5.25 -3.36 -20.79
N ALA A 404 3.99 -3.32 -20.36
CA ALA A 404 3.57 -2.49 -19.25
C ALA A 404 2.67 -3.23 -18.26
N ALA A 405 2.89 -2.96 -16.98
CA ALA A 405 1.98 -3.35 -15.92
C ALA A 405 0.67 -2.55 -16.00
N GLY A 406 -0.41 -3.10 -15.45
CA GLY A 406 -1.69 -2.40 -15.37
C GLY A 406 -1.59 -1.10 -14.55
N ALA A 407 -2.45 -0.12 -14.85
CA ALA A 407 -2.42 1.20 -14.21
C ALA A 407 -2.54 1.16 -12.67
N ASP A 408 -3.31 0.19 -12.14
CA ASP A 408 -3.51 0.00 -10.70
C ASP A 408 -2.43 -0.88 -10.04
N SER A 409 -1.43 -1.30 -10.81
CA SER A 409 -0.40 -2.22 -10.33
C SER A 409 0.61 -1.48 -9.43
N PRO A 410 0.92 -1.99 -8.22
CA PRO A 410 1.93 -1.38 -7.35
C PRO A 410 3.28 -1.29 -8.05
N ASN A 411 3.94 -0.13 -8.04
CA ASN A 411 5.18 0.09 -8.81
C ASN A 411 5.06 -0.26 -10.31
N GLY A 412 3.88 -0.03 -10.90
CA GLY A 412 3.62 -0.37 -12.30
C GLY A 412 4.54 0.41 -13.24
N ARG A 413 4.86 1.66 -12.90
CA ARG A 413 5.75 2.52 -13.70
C ARG A 413 7.17 1.97 -13.76
N GLU A 414 7.74 1.56 -12.63
CA GLU A 414 9.11 1.06 -12.51
C GLU A 414 9.31 -0.27 -13.23
N ARG A 415 8.24 -1.05 -13.36
CA ARG A 415 8.24 -2.37 -14.02
C ARG A 415 7.84 -2.33 -15.49
N SER A 416 7.48 -1.16 -16.01
CA SER A 416 7.05 -1.00 -17.40
C SER A 416 8.17 -0.44 -18.28
N LEU A 417 8.21 -0.91 -19.52
CA LEU A 417 8.99 -0.32 -20.60
C LEU A 417 8.08 0.58 -21.43
N SER A 418 8.65 1.54 -22.15
CA SER A 418 7.97 2.18 -23.28
C SER A 418 8.15 1.34 -24.55
N LEU A 419 7.28 1.56 -25.55
CA LEU A 419 7.48 0.95 -26.87
C LEU A 419 8.73 1.50 -27.58
N ASP A 420 9.19 2.69 -27.21
CA ASP A 420 10.44 3.28 -27.70
C ASP A 420 11.66 2.55 -27.12
N ASP A 421 11.63 2.17 -25.84
CA ASP A 421 12.69 1.33 -25.24
C ASP A 421 12.81 0.00 -25.98
N LEU A 422 11.70 -0.53 -26.48
CA LEU A 422 11.60 -1.80 -27.18
C LEU A 422 11.84 -1.70 -28.70
N ALA A 423 11.98 -0.49 -29.26
CA ALA A 423 12.17 -0.28 -30.70
C ALA A 423 13.29 -1.14 -31.35
N PRO A 424 14.42 -1.47 -30.67
CA PRO A 424 15.41 -2.37 -31.24
C PRO A 424 14.89 -3.78 -31.59
N LEU A 425 13.81 -4.25 -30.93
CA LEU A 425 13.22 -5.56 -31.21
C LEU A 425 12.31 -5.56 -32.44
N SER A 426 11.73 -4.41 -32.81
CA SER A 426 10.73 -4.33 -33.89
C SER A 426 11.34 -4.50 -35.29
N ILE A 427 12.64 -4.28 -35.44
CA ILE A 427 13.37 -4.38 -36.70
C ILE A 427 13.99 -5.76 -36.94
N LEU A 428 13.88 -6.68 -35.98
CA LEU A 428 14.45 -8.02 -36.10
C LEU A 428 13.70 -8.81 -37.19
N PRO A 429 14.42 -9.44 -38.14
CA PRO A 429 13.80 -10.21 -39.21
C PRO A 429 13.20 -11.52 -38.68
N ASP A 430 12.32 -12.12 -39.48
CA ASP A 430 11.74 -13.45 -39.23
C ASP A 430 10.98 -13.59 -37.90
N ILE A 431 10.40 -12.49 -37.40
CA ILE A 431 9.55 -12.48 -36.21
C ILE A 431 8.19 -11.87 -36.55
N VAL A 432 7.12 -12.56 -36.14
CA VAL A 432 5.75 -12.06 -36.17
C VAL A 432 5.35 -11.68 -34.74
N TRP A 433 5.12 -10.39 -34.52
CA TRP A 433 4.83 -9.83 -33.20
C TRP A 433 3.33 -9.76 -32.93
N HIS A 434 2.92 -10.21 -31.75
CA HIS A 434 1.54 -10.18 -31.28
C HIS A 434 1.44 -9.41 -29.95
N SER A 435 0.58 -8.39 -29.87
CA SER A 435 0.25 -7.74 -28.61
C SER A 435 -0.57 -8.67 -27.75
N LEU A 436 -0.17 -8.81 -26.48
CA LEU A 436 -1.00 -9.35 -25.40
C LEU A 436 -1.32 -8.27 -24.36
N GLN A 437 -0.98 -7.01 -24.64
CA GLN A 437 -1.11 -5.89 -23.72
C GLN A 437 -2.56 -5.42 -23.61
N MET A 438 -3.06 -5.36 -22.38
CA MET A 438 -4.37 -4.79 -22.05
C MET A 438 -4.22 -3.40 -21.42
N GLY A 439 -5.31 -2.62 -21.43
CA GLY A 439 -5.39 -1.31 -20.77
C GLY A 439 -4.73 -0.18 -21.56
N VAL A 440 -4.55 0.97 -20.90
CA VAL A 440 -4.12 2.23 -21.54
C VAL A 440 -2.81 2.11 -22.30
N ALA A 441 -1.87 1.28 -21.83
CA ALA A 441 -0.60 1.06 -22.54
C ALA A 441 -0.80 0.57 -23.98
N ARG A 442 -1.83 -0.24 -24.24
CA ARG A 442 -2.20 -0.72 -25.58
C ARG A 442 -2.43 0.42 -26.57
N GLU A 443 -3.00 1.54 -26.12
CA GLU A 443 -3.34 2.68 -26.99
C GLU A 443 -2.08 3.35 -27.56
N THR A 444 -0.92 3.11 -26.96
CA THR A 444 0.37 3.68 -27.41
C THR A 444 0.91 3.03 -28.69
N ILE A 445 0.40 1.86 -29.11
CA ILE A 445 0.89 1.13 -30.30
C ILE A 445 0.83 2.02 -31.54
N ALA A 446 -0.32 2.64 -31.80
CA ALA A 446 -0.58 3.39 -33.02
C ALA A 446 0.36 4.60 -33.22
N ALA A 447 0.86 5.16 -32.11
CA ALA A 447 1.74 6.33 -32.09
C ALA A 447 3.23 5.98 -31.96
N SER A 448 3.59 4.70 -32.06
CA SER A 448 4.96 4.21 -31.83
C SER A 448 5.60 3.64 -33.09
N ALA A 449 6.90 3.31 -33.01
CA ALA A 449 7.61 2.55 -34.03
C ALA A 449 7.03 1.14 -34.30
N TRP A 450 6.12 0.66 -33.44
CA TRP A 450 5.46 -0.63 -33.57
C TRP A 450 4.16 -0.60 -34.37
N SER A 451 3.72 0.58 -34.81
CA SER A 451 2.52 0.75 -35.63
C SER A 451 2.64 -0.04 -36.94
N GLY A 452 1.69 -0.95 -37.18
CA GLY A 452 1.72 -1.86 -38.34
C GLY A 452 2.68 -3.05 -38.23
N ILE A 453 3.48 -3.13 -37.16
CA ILE A 453 4.39 -4.26 -36.87
C ILE A 453 3.78 -5.17 -35.81
N LEU A 454 3.26 -4.59 -34.73
CA LEU A 454 2.66 -5.33 -33.62
C LEU A 454 1.20 -5.64 -33.92
N GLY A 455 0.92 -6.89 -34.29
CA GLY A 455 -0.44 -7.36 -34.52
C GLY A 455 -1.24 -7.38 -33.22
N ASP A 456 -2.39 -6.73 -33.18
CA ASP A 456 -3.19 -6.60 -31.96
C ASP A 456 -4.58 -7.23 -32.12
N SER A 457 -4.77 -8.39 -31.47
CA SER A 457 -6.04 -9.12 -31.39
C SER A 457 -6.66 -9.06 -29.99
N THR A 458 -6.19 -8.16 -29.13
CA THR A 458 -6.60 -8.13 -27.71
C THR A 458 -8.05 -7.71 -27.48
N SER A 459 -8.74 -7.14 -28.48
CA SER A 459 -10.17 -6.85 -28.40
C SER A 459 -11.05 -8.09 -28.23
N GLU A 460 -10.52 -9.28 -28.53
CA GLU A 460 -11.23 -10.56 -28.39
C GLU A 460 -11.01 -11.21 -27.01
N ILE A 461 -10.10 -10.66 -26.19
CA ILE A 461 -9.77 -11.19 -24.87
C ILE A 461 -10.82 -10.75 -23.84
N ARG A 462 -11.55 -11.71 -23.27
CA ARG A 462 -12.52 -11.45 -22.18
C ARG A 462 -11.98 -11.80 -20.81
N ASP A 463 -11.14 -12.84 -20.73
CA ASP A 463 -10.58 -13.38 -19.50
C ASP A 463 -9.22 -14.03 -19.77
N PHE A 464 -8.58 -14.57 -18.73
CA PHE A 464 -7.26 -15.21 -18.87
C PHE A 464 -7.27 -16.53 -19.64
N ALA A 465 -8.43 -17.17 -19.82
CA ALA A 465 -8.51 -18.36 -20.68
C ALA A 465 -8.46 -17.98 -22.17
N ASP A 466 -8.97 -16.81 -22.57
CA ASP A 466 -8.72 -16.27 -23.92
C ASP A 466 -7.24 -15.88 -24.10
N THR A 467 -6.61 -15.27 -23.08
CA THR A 467 -5.17 -14.98 -23.12
C THR A 467 -4.33 -16.26 -23.24
N ALA A 468 -4.70 -17.32 -22.51
CA ALA A 468 -4.03 -18.61 -22.59
C ALA A 468 -4.15 -19.24 -23.99
N ALA A 469 -5.33 -19.16 -24.61
CA ALA A 469 -5.54 -19.65 -25.98
C ALA A 469 -4.67 -18.90 -27.00
N LEU A 470 -4.45 -17.60 -26.83
CA LEU A 470 -3.51 -16.85 -27.67
C LEU A 470 -2.06 -17.28 -27.41
N ILE A 471 -1.65 -17.42 -26.15
CA ILE A 471 -0.31 -17.88 -25.76
C ILE A 471 0.00 -19.28 -26.32
N GLU A 472 -1.01 -20.14 -26.41
CA GLU A 472 -0.86 -21.49 -26.96
C GLU A 472 -0.32 -21.50 -28.40
N GLU A 473 -0.66 -20.50 -29.21
CA GLU A 473 -0.25 -20.37 -30.62
C GLU A 473 1.11 -19.67 -30.79
N LEU A 474 1.72 -19.21 -29.70
CA LEU A 474 3.00 -18.50 -29.69
C LEU A 474 4.17 -19.45 -29.41
N ASP A 475 5.33 -19.12 -30.00
CA ASP A 475 6.61 -19.78 -29.74
C ASP A 475 7.29 -19.25 -28.48
N LEU A 476 7.10 -17.95 -28.19
CA LEU A 476 7.66 -17.25 -27.05
C LEU A 476 6.71 -16.14 -26.58
N VAL A 477 6.67 -15.93 -25.26
CA VAL A 477 6.04 -14.74 -24.66
C VAL A 477 7.12 -13.86 -24.04
N ILE A 478 7.14 -12.57 -24.38
CA ILE A 478 7.94 -11.56 -23.70
C ILE A 478 7.00 -10.72 -22.85
N SER A 479 7.16 -10.74 -21.54
CA SER A 479 6.26 -10.06 -20.61
C SER A 479 7.02 -9.50 -19.42
N VAL A 480 6.85 -8.20 -19.14
CA VAL A 480 7.24 -7.65 -17.83
C VAL A 480 6.50 -8.39 -16.70
N ASP A 481 6.97 -8.24 -15.46
CA ASP A 481 6.41 -8.87 -14.25
C ASP A 481 4.89 -8.60 -14.08
N THR A 482 4.07 -9.45 -14.70
CA THR A 482 2.60 -9.33 -14.82
C THR A 482 1.95 -10.71 -14.80
N SER A 483 0.62 -10.74 -14.69
CA SER A 483 -0.17 -11.97 -14.78
C SER A 483 0.08 -12.77 -16.06
N VAL A 484 0.46 -12.12 -17.17
CA VAL A 484 0.75 -12.81 -18.44
C VAL A 484 2.06 -13.60 -18.36
N ALA A 485 3.08 -13.07 -17.68
CA ALA A 485 4.32 -13.80 -17.39
C ALA A 485 4.05 -15.06 -16.54
N HIS A 486 3.23 -14.91 -15.49
CA HIS A 486 2.81 -16.03 -14.65
C HIS A 486 1.99 -17.06 -15.43
N LEU A 487 1.09 -16.63 -16.31
CA LEU A 487 0.26 -17.50 -17.15
C LEU A 487 1.13 -18.32 -18.11
N ALA A 488 2.03 -17.68 -18.86
CA ALA A 488 2.92 -18.37 -19.78
C ALA A 488 3.82 -19.38 -19.06
N GLY A 489 4.39 -18.99 -17.90
CA GLY A 489 5.18 -19.88 -17.06
C GLY A 489 4.38 -21.08 -16.54
N ALA A 490 3.13 -20.86 -16.09
CA ALA A 490 2.24 -21.91 -15.59
C ALA A 490 1.81 -22.91 -16.67
N MET A 491 1.73 -22.46 -17.93
CA MET A 491 1.52 -23.27 -19.13
C MET A 491 2.79 -24.01 -19.59
N GLY A 492 3.96 -23.70 -19.03
CA GLY A 492 5.24 -24.23 -19.50
C GLY A 492 5.68 -23.67 -20.84
N LYS A 493 5.08 -22.55 -21.28
CA LYS A 493 5.49 -21.87 -22.50
C LYS A 493 6.81 -21.14 -22.27
N PRO A 494 7.72 -21.12 -23.26
CA PRO A 494 8.90 -20.25 -23.19
C PRO A 494 8.46 -18.82 -22.90
N VAL A 495 9.05 -18.22 -21.86
CA VAL A 495 8.70 -16.86 -21.45
C VAL A 495 9.95 -16.08 -21.07
N TRP A 496 10.10 -14.88 -21.59
CA TRP A 496 11.16 -13.96 -21.22
C TRP A 496 10.60 -12.82 -20.40
N ILE A 497 11.27 -12.53 -19.30
CA ILE A 497 10.78 -11.59 -18.30
C ILE A 497 11.84 -10.51 -18.07
N PRO A 498 11.72 -9.35 -18.75
CA PRO A 498 12.48 -8.18 -18.35
C PRO A 498 12.05 -7.73 -16.95
N LEU A 499 13.01 -7.69 -16.03
CA LEU A 499 12.80 -7.39 -14.61
C LEU A 499 13.40 -6.04 -14.23
N SER A 500 12.60 -5.23 -13.53
CA SER A 500 13.07 -3.99 -12.92
C SER A 500 14.06 -4.25 -11.79
N HIS A 501 14.87 -3.25 -11.45
CA HIS A 501 15.67 -3.27 -10.23
C HIS A 501 15.05 -2.38 -9.14
N PRO A 502 14.74 -2.90 -7.94
CA PRO A 502 14.73 -4.32 -7.57
C PRO A 502 13.51 -5.07 -8.13
N SER A 503 13.62 -6.40 -8.25
CA SER A 503 12.55 -7.30 -8.68
C SER A 503 11.80 -7.92 -7.49
N ASP A 504 10.63 -8.49 -7.75
CA ASP A 504 9.85 -9.25 -6.77
C ASP A 504 10.56 -10.57 -6.38
N TRP A 505 10.36 -11.02 -5.14
CA TRP A 505 11.00 -12.23 -4.58
C TRP A 505 10.72 -13.50 -5.40
N LYS A 506 9.57 -13.57 -6.10
CA LYS A 506 9.16 -14.74 -6.90
C LYS A 506 10.16 -15.07 -8.01
N TRP A 507 10.89 -14.06 -8.46
CA TRP A 507 11.89 -14.17 -9.51
C TRP A 507 13.28 -14.43 -8.96
N GLY A 508 13.46 -14.49 -7.64
CA GLY A 508 14.77 -14.58 -7.00
C GLY A 508 15.60 -13.31 -7.18
N ARG A 509 16.77 -13.30 -6.55
CA ARG A 509 17.68 -12.14 -6.53
C ARG A 509 18.59 -12.09 -7.76
N ASP A 510 19.21 -13.21 -8.07
CA ASP A 510 20.31 -13.31 -9.03
C ASP A 510 20.02 -14.32 -10.13
N GLY A 511 20.85 -14.30 -11.18
CA GLY A 511 20.79 -15.24 -12.30
C GLY A 511 19.62 -15.00 -13.26
N GLU A 512 19.53 -15.85 -14.27
CA GLU A 512 18.60 -15.70 -15.41
C GLU A 512 17.48 -16.75 -15.39
N VAL A 513 17.41 -17.61 -14.37
CA VAL A 513 16.42 -18.69 -14.25
C VAL A 513 15.44 -18.41 -13.11
N SER A 514 14.19 -18.84 -13.26
CA SER A 514 13.18 -18.75 -12.21
C SER A 514 13.03 -20.07 -11.48
N ALA A 515 13.03 -20.04 -10.14
CA ALA A 515 12.65 -21.19 -9.32
C ALA A 515 11.17 -21.55 -9.52
N CYS A 516 10.30 -20.55 -9.72
CA CYS A 516 8.87 -20.77 -9.89
C CYS A 516 8.50 -21.32 -11.27
N TYR A 517 9.24 -20.93 -12.33
CA TYR A 517 8.91 -21.26 -13.72
C TYR A 517 10.16 -21.69 -14.50
N PRO A 518 10.40 -22.99 -14.69
CA PRO A 518 11.55 -23.49 -15.44
C PRO A 518 11.62 -23.03 -16.90
N SER A 519 10.49 -22.65 -17.51
CA SER A 519 10.43 -22.11 -18.88
C SER A 519 10.75 -20.61 -18.96
N ALA A 520 11.00 -19.96 -17.83
CA ALA A 520 11.26 -18.53 -17.78
C ALA A 520 12.75 -18.18 -17.87
N VAL A 521 13.07 -17.21 -18.73
CA VAL A 521 14.38 -16.55 -18.81
C VAL A 521 14.25 -15.11 -18.31
N LEU A 522 15.07 -14.73 -17.36
CA LEU A 522 14.99 -13.45 -16.65
C LEU A 522 16.05 -12.47 -17.17
N PHE A 523 15.62 -11.29 -17.59
CA PHE A 523 16.52 -10.21 -18.03
C PHE A 523 16.49 -9.06 -17.04
N ARG A 524 17.46 -9.01 -16.12
CA ARG A 524 17.48 -8.05 -15.01
C ARG A 524 18.11 -6.72 -15.39
N GLN A 525 17.51 -5.63 -14.92
CA GLN A 525 18.17 -4.33 -14.87
C GLN A 525 19.40 -4.39 -13.96
N ASN A 526 20.47 -3.71 -14.37
CA ASN A 526 21.61 -3.42 -13.49
C ASN A 526 21.32 -2.17 -12.66
N ASP A 527 20.83 -1.13 -13.33
CA ASP A 527 20.46 0.15 -12.73
C ASP A 527 18.96 0.38 -12.91
N ALA A 528 18.30 0.81 -11.84
CA ALA A 528 16.86 1.04 -11.84
C ALA A 528 16.47 2.05 -12.93
N GLY A 529 15.55 1.64 -13.81
CA GLY A 529 15.04 2.48 -14.90
C GLY A 529 15.89 2.47 -16.17
N ASP A 530 17.08 1.88 -16.20
CA ASP A 530 17.84 1.71 -17.44
C ASP A 530 17.48 0.39 -18.15
N TRP A 531 16.51 0.46 -19.06
CA TRP A 531 16.06 -0.67 -19.84
C TRP A 531 16.94 -0.99 -21.06
N ARG A 532 17.82 -0.08 -21.47
CA ARG A 532 18.58 -0.26 -22.73
C ARG A 532 19.46 -1.52 -22.70
N PRO A 533 20.26 -1.80 -21.65
CA PRO A 533 21.06 -3.02 -21.59
C PRO A 533 20.22 -4.30 -21.57
N VAL A 534 19.03 -4.24 -20.95
CA VAL A 534 18.07 -5.35 -20.92
C VAL A 534 17.59 -5.67 -22.33
N VAL A 535 17.09 -4.66 -23.05
CA VAL A 535 16.58 -4.81 -24.41
C VAL A 535 17.68 -5.24 -25.38
N SER A 536 18.90 -4.70 -25.26
CA SER A 536 20.04 -5.13 -26.10
C SER A 536 20.37 -6.62 -25.91
N ARG A 537 20.35 -7.13 -24.67
CA ARG A 537 20.57 -8.56 -24.42
C ARG A 537 19.44 -9.42 -24.98
N MET A 538 18.19 -8.96 -24.88
CA MET A 538 17.05 -9.64 -25.49
C MET A 538 17.17 -9.69 -27.02
N ALA A 539 17.50 -8.58 -27.66
CA ALA A 539 17.70 -8.52 -29.11
C ALA A 539 18.76 -9.53 -29.57
N ALA A 540 19.91 -9.53 -28.91
CA ALA A 540 21.01 -10.44 -29.23
C ALA A 540 20.63 -11.92 -28.99
N ALA A 541 19.81 -12.22 -27.98
CA ALA A 541 19.31 -13.57 -27.74
C ALA A 541 18.32 -14.01 -28.84
N LEU A 542 17.42 -13.12 -29.27
CA LEU A 542 16.49 -13.40 -30.36
C LEU A 542 17.24 -13.66 -31.67
N GLU A 543 18.27 -12.89 -32.00
CA GLU A 543 19.09 -13.10 -33.20
C GLU A 543 19.78 -14.47 -33.22
N ARG A 544 20.24 -14.96 -32.05
CA ARG A 544 20.89 -16.27 -31.93
C ARG A 544 19.91 -17.45 -31.97
N GLY A 545 18.61 -17.21 -31.79
CA GLY A 545 17.62 -18.29 -31.66
C GLY A 545 17.70 -19.06 -30.34
N THR A 546 18.29 -18.46 -29.30
CA THR A 546 18.51 -19.04 -27.97
C THR A 546 17.64 -18.39 -26.91
#